data_AF-A0A7X7PAZ6-F1
#
_entry.id   AF-A0A7X7PAZ6-F1
#
_cell.length_a   1.000
_cell.length_b   1.000
_cell.length_c   1.000
_cell.angle_alpha   90.00
_cell.angle_beta   90.00
_cell.angle_gamma   90.00
#
_symmetry.space_group_name_H-M   'P 1'
#
loop_
_entity.id
_entity.type
_entity.pdbx_description
1 polymer ?
#
loop_
_entity_poly.entity_id
_entity_poly.type
_entity_poly.pdbx_seq_one_letter_code
_entity_poly.pdbx_strand_id
1 'polypeptide(L)'
;TVHAQTPPIAYTTMNEARAGLIAGDVDALILDLPTGLQLTEEVPEAVTVGQFSRSATSPDRFGLVLELDSRMTTCVSIAVETLYDEGVLDALAGEWLTSTAGVRVLD
;
A
#
# COMPACT_ATOMS: atom_id res chain seq x y z
N THR A 1 -18.12 -6.37 2.46
CA THR A 1 -17.78 -7.08 1.22
C THR A 1 -18.01 -6.26 -0.04
N VAL A 2 -16.96 -6.12 -0.87
CA VAL A 2 -17.07 -5.64 -2.26
C VAL A 2 -17.40 -6.84 -3.15
N HIS A 3 -18.49 -6.76 -3.91
CA HIS A 3 -18.93 -7.84 -4.81
C HIS A 3 -18.76 -7.38 -6.26
N ALA A 4 -17.66 -7.78 -6.89
CA ALA A 4 -17.43 -7.50 -8.30
C ALA A 4 -18.47 -8.24 -9.16
N GLN A 5 -19.15 -7.51 -10.05
CA GLN A 5 -20.12 -8.08 -11.00
C GLN A 5 -19.45 -8.50 -12.31
N THR A 6 -18.21 -8.04 -12.54
CA THR A 6 -17.40 -8.32 -13.73
C THR A 6 -15.99 -8.74 -13.31
N PRO A 7 -15.25 -9.46 -14.17
CA PRO A 7 -13.85 -9.76 -13.93
C PRO A 7 -13.01 -8.48 -13.76
N PRO A 8 -11.97 -8.50 -12.90
CA PRO A 8 -11.09 -7.35 -12.73
C PRO A 8 -10.31 -7.06 -14.02
N ILE A 9 -10.07 -5.78 -14.27
CA ILE A 9 -9.23 -5.29 -15.36
C ILE A 9 -7.87 -4.90 -14.78
N ALA A 10 -6.79 -5.39 -15.39
CA ALA A 10 -5.45 -4.96 -15.04
C ALA A 10 -5.06 -3.76 -15.91
N TYR A 11 -4.66 -2.67 -15.27
CA TYR A 11 -4.03 -1.54 -15.93
C TYR A 11 -2.51 -1.64 -15.83
N THR A 12 -1.80 -1.18 -16.86
CA THR A 12 -0.33 -1.31 -16.90
C THR A 12 0.34 -0.11 -16.21
N THR A 13 -0.35 1.02 -16.12
CA THR A 13 0.16 2.23 -15.47
C THR A 13 -0.87 2.86 -14.54
N MET A 14 -0.38 3.63 -13.56
CA MET A 14 -1.25 4.41 -12.68
C MET A 14 -2.07 5.46 -13.44
N ASN A 15 -1.49 6.03 -14.52
CA ASN A 15 -2.18 7.01 -15.36
C ASN A 15 -3.40 6.39 -16.07
N GLU A 16 -3.27 5.16 -16.58
CA GLU A 16 -4.39 4.43 -17.20
C GLU A 16 -5.47 4.10 -16.18
N ALA A 17 -5.08 3.60 -15.00
CA ALA A 17 -6.02 3.28 -13.92
C ALA A 17 -6.80 4.53 -13.46
N ARG A 18 -6.09 5.66 -13.26
CA ARG A 18 -6.70 6.95 -12.91
C ARG A 18 -7.67 7.43 -13.99
N ALA A 19 -7.28 7.34 -15.26
CA ALA A 19 -8.14 7.75 -16.37
C ALA A 19 -9.41 6.89 -16.45
N GLY A 20 -9.28 5.57 -16.29
CA GLY A 20 -10.42 4.65 -16.28
C GLY A 20 -11.38 4.91 -15.13
N LEU A 21 -10.87 5.23 -13.93
CA LEU A 21 -11.70 5.62 -12.80
C LEU A 21 -12.47 6.93 -13.07
N ILE A 22 -11.78 7.96 -13.59
CA ILE A 22 -12.41 9.26 -13.91
C ILE A 22 -13.44 9.14 -15.05
N ALA A 23 -13.16 8.29 -16.04
CA ALA A 23 -14.05 8.06 -17.18
C ALA A 23 -15.27 7.18 -16.80
N GLY A 24 -15.23 6.47 -15.67
CA GLY A 24 -16.26 5.51 -15.27
C GLY A 24 -16.15 4.17 -15.99
N ASP A 25 -15.00 3.85 -16.59
CA ASP A 25 -14.75 2.51 -17.17
C ASP A 25 -14.66 1.44 -16.07
N VAL A 26 -14.27 1.85 -14.85
CA VAL A 26 -14.28 1.05 -13.63
C VAL A 26 -14.86 1.86 -12.48
N ASP A 27 -15.61 1.19 -11.60
CA ASP A 27 -16.22 1.83 -10.42
C ASP A 27 -15.24 1.99 -9.25
N ALA A 28 -14.16 1.19 -9.22
CA ALA A 28 -13.20 1.14 -8.13
C ALA A 28 -11.84 0.63 -8.60
N LEU A 29 -10.79 1.03 -7.88
CA LEU A 29 -9.43 0.50 -8.01
C LEU A 29 -9.04 -0.28 -6.75
N ILE A 30 -8.34 -1.39 -6.93
CA ILE A 30 -7.70 -2.14 -5.84
C ILE A 30 -6.22 -1.82 -5.86
N LEU A 31 -5.74 -1.16 -4.80
CA LEU A 31 -4.39 -0.61 -4.70
C LEU A 31 -3.80 -0.98 -3.34
N ASP A 32 -2.48 -0.92 -3.21
CA ASP A 32 -1.86 -0.89 -1.88
C ASP A 32 -2.30 0.38 -1.13
N LEU A 33 -2.30 0.29 0.21
CA LEU A 33 -2.90 1.33 1.05
C LEU A 33 -2.26 2.72 0.84
N PRO A 34 -0.92 2.88 0.83
CA PRO A 34 -0.29 4.17 0.53
C PRO A 34 -0.76 4.77 -0.80
N THR A 35 -0.72 3.98 -1.89
CA THR A 35 -1.13 4.45 -3.22
C THR A 35 -2.62 4.86 -3.27
N GLY A 36 -3.50 4.09 -2.62
CA GLY A 36 -4.93 4.42 -2.57
C GLY A 36 -5.24 5.73 -1.84
N LEU A 37 -4.49 6.03 -0.76
CA LEU A 37 -4.63 7.29 -0.02
C LEU A 37 -4.13 8.48 -0.85
N GLN A 38 -2.95 8.35 -1.46
CA GLN A 38 -2.39 9.37 -2.35
C GLN A 38 -3.35 9.69 -3.51
N LEU A 39 -3.90 8.66 -4.17
CA LEU A 39 -4.83 8.87 -5.28
C LEU A 39 -6.11 9.58 -4.86
N THR A 40 -6.60 9.32 -3.64
CA THR A 40 -7.79 9.98 -3.07
C THR A 40 -7.56 11.48 -2.89
N GLU A 41 -6.33 11.93 -2.62
CA GLU A 41 -5.98 13.35 -2.54
C GLU A 41 -5.82 14.00 -3.93
N GLU A 42 -5.43 13.23 -4.96
CA GLU A 42 -5.15 13.71 -6.31
C GLU A 42 -6.35 13.68 -7.28
N VAL A 43 -7.36 12.86 -6.99
CA VAL A 43 -8.55 12.69 -7.83
C VAL A 43 -9.74 13.32 -7.11
N PRO A 44 -10.31 14.42 -7.65
CA PRO A 44 -11.50 15.03 -7.08
C PRO A 44 -12.62 14.01 -6.91
N GLU A 45 -13.32 14.05 -5.77
CA GLU A 45 -14.46 13.19 -5.43
C GLU A 45 -14.14 11.69 -5.26
N ALA A 46 -12.89 11.26 -5.48
CA ALA A 46 -12.48 9.92 -5.11
C ALA A 46 -12.58 9.73 -3.60
N VAL A 47 -12.94 8.52 -3.18
CA VAL A 47 -13.05 8.15 -1.76
C VAL A 47 -12.41 6.79 -1.53
N THR A 48 -11.75 6.63 -0.39
CA THR A 48 -11.31 5.32 0.07
C THR A 48 -12.49 4.58 0.73
N VAL A 49 -12.99 3.51 0.08
CA VAL A 49 -14.17 2.74 0.55
C VAL A 49 -13.85 1.83 1.74
N GLY A 50 -12.61 1.37 1.84
CA GLY A 50 -12.14 0.51 2.92
C GLY A 50 -10.81 -0.17 2.57
N GLN A 51 -10.26 -0.89 3.53
CA GLN A 51 -9.06 -1.71 3.35
C GLN A 51 -9.39 -3.18 3.58
N PHE A 52 -8.74 -4.08 2.85
CA PHE A 52 -8.83 -5.50 3.17
C PHE A 52 -8.19 -5.78 4.53
N SER A 53 -8.70 -6.78 5.25
CA SER A 53 -8.02 -7.26 6.44
C SER A 53 -6.60 -7.68 6.06
N ARG A 54 -5.60 -7.24 6.83
CA ARG A 54 -4.27 -7.83 6.71
C ARG A 54 -4.44 -9.32 6.98
N SER A 55 -4.15 -10.17 6.00
CA SER A 55 -4.15 -11.60 6.21
C SER A 55 -3.26 -11.92 7.42
N ALA A 56 -3.85 -12.47 8.48
CA ALA A 56 -3.11 -12.79 9.70
C ALA A 56 -2.02 -13.84 9.47
N THR A 57 -2.08 -14.58 8.36
CA THR A 57 -1.13 -15.65 8.05
C THR A 57 0.12 -15.18 7.29
N SER A 58 0.09 -14.03 6.62
CA SER A 58 1.25 -13.46 5.94
C SER A 58 1.03 -11.98 5.60
N PRO A 59 1.25 -11.05 6.55
CA PRO A 59 1.26 -9.64 6.21
C PRO A 59 2.40 -9.35 5.24
N ASP A 60 2.16 -8.51 4.23
CA ASP A 60 3.22 -8.02 3.36
C ASP A 60 4.28 -7.29 4.19
N ARG A 61 5.55 -7.58 3.89
CA ARG A 61 6.71 -6.97 4.55
C ARG A 61 7.56 -6.30 3.49
N PHE A 62 7.89 -5.03 3.71
CA PHE A 62 8.93 -4.35 2.96
C PHE A 62 10.31 -4.75 3.48
N GLY A 63 11.30 -4.71 2.60
CA GLY A 63 12.69 -4.99 2.91
C GLY A 63 13.62 -4.33 1.90
N LEU A 64 14.92 -4.36 2.20
CA LEU A 64 15.97 -3.89 1.30
C LEU A 64 16.47 -5.08 0.47
N VAL A 65 16.45 -4.95 -0.85
CA VAL A 65 16.93 -5.99 -1.76
C VAL A 65 18.37 -5.67 -2.16
N LEU A 66 19.24 -6.67 -2.02
CA LEU A 66 20.63 -6.63 -2.47
C LEU A 66 20.85 -7.69 -3.55
N GLU A 67 22.00 -7.61 -4.24
CA GLU A 67 22.43 -8.70 -5.12
C GLU A 67 22.46 -10.04 -4.37
N LEU A 68 22.16 -11.12 -5.09
CA LEU A 68 22.27 -12.48 -4.58
C LEU A 68 23.70 -12.71 -4.05
N ASP A 69 23.81 -13.34 -2.88
CA ASP A 69 25.07 -13.61 -2.16
C ASP A 69 25.87 -12.36 -1.73
N SER A 70 25.23 -11.19 -1.66
CA SER A 70 25.87 -10.00 -1.10
C SER A 70 26.37 -10.25 0.33
N ARG A 71 27.65 -9.99 0.57
CA ARG A 71 28.26 -10.06 1.91
C ARG A 71 27.70 -9.00 2.86
N MET A 72 26.94 -8.03 2.36
CA MET A 72 26.32 -6.97 3.15
C MET A 72 24.93 -7.33 3.68
N THR A 73 24.32 -8.42 3.21
CA THR A 73 22.96 -8.81 3.63
C THR A 73 22.83 -8.88 5.14
N THR A 74 23.75 -9.56 5.83
CA THR A 74 23.74 -9.64 7.30
C THR A 74 23.85 -8.26 7.96
N CYS A 75 24.76 -7.40 7.47
CA CYS A 75 24.94 -6.06 8.04
C CYS A 75 23.69 -5.19 7.85
N VAL A 76 23.05 -5.26 6.67
CA VAL A 76 21.83 -4.50 6.38
C VAL A 76 20.64 -5.01 7.18
N SER A 77 20.50 -6.33 7.32
CA SER A 77 19.46 -6.93 8.17
C SER A 77 19.60 -6.45 9.62
N ILE A 78 20.81 -6.51 10.20
CA ILE A 78 21.07 -6.03 11.56
C ILE A 78 20.71 -4.54 11.68
N ALA A 79 21.11 -3.71 10.72
CA ALA A 79 20.77 -2.28 10.77
C ALA A 79 19.25 -2.03 10.75
N VAL A 80 18.51 -2.73 9.90
CA VAL A 80 17.04 -2.61 9.85
C VAL A 80 16.39 -3.12 11.14
N GLU A 81 16.89 -4.21 11.71
CA GLU A 81 16.43 -4.74 13.01
C GLU A 81 16.69 -3.73 14.13
N THR A 82 17.89 -3.16 14.22
CA THR A 82 18.20 -2.11 15.20
C THR A 82 17.28 -0.90 15.05
N LEU A 83 17.01 -0.42 13.83
CA LEU A 83 16.10 0.70 13.62
C LEU A 83 14.64 0.38 14.05
N TYR A 84 14.23 -0.88 13.92
CA TYR A 84 12.93 -1.34 14.39
C TYR A 84 12.88 -1.41 15.92
N ASP A 85 13.88 -2.04 16.54
CA ASP A 85 13.98 -2.22 17.99
C ASP A 85 14.13 -0.87 18.72
N GLU A 86 14.81 0.10 18.12
CA GLU A 86 14.94 1.47 18.63
C GLU A 86 13.70 2.35 18.37
N GLY A 87 12.68 1.83 17.68
CA GLY A 87 11.45 2.56 17.37
C GLY A 87 11.63 3.68 16.33
N VAL A 88 12.79 3.74 15.68
CA VAL A 88 13.10 4.78 14.67
C VAL A 88 12.21 4.63 13.46
N LEU A 89 11.95 3.39 13.01
CA LEU A 89 11.04 3.15 11.89
C LEU A 89 9.59 3.56 12.20
N ASP A 90 9.14 3.37 13.44
CA ASP A 90 7.81 3.83 13.87
C ASP A 90 7.72 5.37 13.91
N ALA A 91 8.79 6.04 14.36
CA ALA A 91 8.87 7.51 14.34
C ALA A 91 8.83 8.05 12.90
N LEU A 92 9.61 7.46 11.99
CA LEU A 92 9.58 7.81 10.56
C LEU A 92 8.22 7.52 9.93
N ALA A 93 7.61 6.39 10.26
CA ALA A 93 6.26 6.09 9.81
C ALA A 93 5.27 7.15 10.31
N GLY A 94 5.34 7.56 11.57
CA GLY A 94 4.48 8.62 12.12
C GLY A 94 4.69 9.99 11.47
N GLU A 95 5.91 10.31 11.03
CA GLU A 95 6.23 11.58 10.37
C GLU A 95 5.74 11.60 8.91
N TRP A 96 6.00 10.53 8.16
CA TRP A 96 5.84 10.51 6.71
C TRP A 96 4.59 9.78 6.23
N LEU A 97 4.16 8.76 6.97
CA LEU A 97 2.91 8.06 6.70
C LEU A 97 1.85 8.72 7.57
N THR A 98 1.22 9.78 7.03
CA THR A 98 0.05 10.41 7.64
C THR A 98 -0.87 9.34 8.20
N SER A 99 -1.36 9.56 9.42
CA SER A 99 -2.12 8.57 10.18
C SER A 99 -3.12 7.86 9.27
N THR A 100 -2.89 6.59 8.99
CA THR A 100 -3.83 5.67 8.33
C THR A 100 -5.10 5.44 9.19
N ALA A 101 -5.31 6.29 10.20
CA ALA A 101 -6.35 6.30 11.19
C ALA A 101 -7.67 6.76 10.56
N GLY A 102 -8.35 5.87 9.85
CA GLY A 102 -9.74 6.12 9.49
C GLY A 102 -10.35 5.16 8.47
N VAL A 103 -9.53 4.43 7.71
CA VAL A 103 -10.05 3.53 6.69
C VAL A 103 -10.56 2.25 7.35
N ARG A 104 -11.88 2.03 7.29
CA ARG A 104 -12.51 0.84 7.86
C ARG A 104 -11.97 -0.43 7.19
N VAL A 105 -11.82 -1.49 7.98
CA VAL A 105 -11.56 -2.83 7.44
C VAL A 105 -12.84 -3.36 6.80
N LEU A 106 -12.73 -3.93 5.61
CA LEU A 106 -13.82 -4.57 4.91
C LEU A 106 -14.00 -6.01 5.43
N ASP A 107 -15.22 -6.34 5.82
CA ASP A 107 -15.67 -7.72 6.02
C ASP A 107 -15.77 -8.47 4.69
#